data_AF-A0A942BNP1-F1
#
_entry.id   AF-A0A942BNP1-F1
#
_cell.length_a   1.000
_cell.length_b   1.000
_cell.length_c   1.000
_cell.angle_alpha   90.00
_cell.angle_beta   90.00
_cell.angle_gamma   90.00
#
_symmetry.space_group_name_H-M   'P 1'
#
loop_
_entity.id
_entity.type
_entity.pdbx_description
1 polymer ?
#
loop_
_entity_poly.entity_id
_entity_poly.type
_entity_poly.pdbx_seq_one_letter_code
_entity_poly.pdbx_strand_id
1 'polypeptide(L)' 'MGNLGFGELLLIGAVLLLFFGPSRLPELGKSLGKGIQEFKKASKELTDAVKDEATSDKK' A
#
# COMPACT_ATOMS: atom_id res chain seq x y z
N MET A 1 15.76 -25.32 11.32
CA MET A 1 15.92 -24.63 10.02
C MET A 1 15.48 -23.20 10.20
N GLY A 2 16.33 -22.23 9.83
CA GLY A 2 16.33 -20.86 10.33
C GLY A 2 15.03 -20.09 10.11
N ASN A 3 14.48 -19.56 11.19
CA ASN A 3 13.53 -18.45 11.10
C ASN A 3 14.37 -17.22 10.73
N LEU A 4 14.02 -16.55 9.63
CA LEU A 4 14.52 -15.21 9.32
C LEU A 4 14.18 -14.32 10.52
N GLY A 5 15.18 -14.08 11.35
CA GLY A 5 15.03 -13.28 12.54
C GLY A 5 14.98 -11.80 12.17
N PHE A 6 14.60 -10.98 13.16
CA PHE A 6 14.67 -9.54 13.03
C PHE A 6 16.09 -9.07 12.65
N GLY A 7 17.13 -9.75 13.13
CA GLY A 7 18.53 -9.47 12.79
C GLY A 7 18.87 -9.65 11.32
N GLU A 8 18.51 -10.79 10.70
CA GLU A 8 18.75 -10.99 9.25
C GLU A 8 17.96 -10.01 8.39
N LEU A 9 16.71 -9.72 8.75
CA LEU A 9 15.89 -8.72 8.04
C LEU A 9 16.51 -7.33 8.07
N LEU A 10 17.07 -6.94 9.21
CA LEU A 10 17.72 -5.64 9.39
C LEU A 10 19.04 -5.55 8.60
N LEU A 11 19.79 -6.65 8.53
CA LEU A 11 21.02 -6.73 7.74
C LEU A 11 20.75 -6.67 6.23
N ILE A 12 19.74 -7.39 5.75
CA ILE A 12 19.27 -7.30 4.35
C ILE A 12 18.76 -5.88 4.06
N GLY A 13 17.97 -5.32 4.97
CA GLY A 13 17.51 -3.93 4.89
C GLY A 13 18.65 -2.94 4.81
N ALA A 14 19.71 -3.09 5.62
CA ALA A 14 20.88 -2.23 5.61
C ALA A 14 21.65 -2.28 4.28
N VAL A 15 21.79 -3.47 3.68
CA VAL A 15 22.40 -3.62 2.35
C VAL A 15 21.55 -2.93 1.29
N LEU A 16 20.23 -3.15 1.29
CA LEU A 16 19.31 -2.47 0.37
C LEU A 16 19.35 -0.94 0.55
N LEU A 17 19.44 -0.47 1.79
CA LEU A 17 19.59 0.95 2.12
C LEU A 17 20.92 1.54 1.66
N LEU A 18 22.00 0.76 1.59
CA LEU A 18 23.28 1.20 1.01
C LEU A 18 23.19 1.36 -0.51
N PHE A 19 22.51 0.45 -1.20
CA PHE A 19 22.32 0.51 -2.66
C PHE A 19 21.30 1.57 -3.08
N PHE A 20 20.13 1.58 -2.46
CA PHE A 20 19.05 2.50 -2.81
C PHE A 20 19.13 3.83 -2.06
N GLY A 21 19.79 3.88 -0.90
CA GLY A 21 19.82 5.05 -0.03
C GLY A 21 18.63 5.11 0.94
N PRO A 22 18.83 5.59 2.19
CA PRO A 22 17.77 5.65 3.20
C PRO A 22 16.66 6.64 2.88
N SER A 23 16.91 7.61 2.00
CA SER A 23 15.92 8.60 1.57
C SER A 23 14.96 8.05 0.52
N ARG A 24 15.31 6.99 -0.23
CA ARG A 24 14.45 6.45 -1.29
C ARG A 24 13.29 5.64 -0.76
N LEU A 25 13.49 4.85 0.30
CA LEU A 25 12.40 4.09 0.92
C LEU A 25 11.21 4.96 1.38
N PRO A 26 11.40 6.07 2.13
CA PRO A 26 10.29 6.93 2.54
C PRO A 26 9.66 7.67 1.36
N GLU A 27 10.42 7.99 0.32
CA GLU A 27 9.92 8.64 -0.90
C GLU A 27 9.01 7.69 -1.71
N LEU A 28 9.44 6.43 -1.87
CA LEU A 28 8.63 5.36 -2.46
C LEU A 28 7.40 5.06 -1.60
N GLY A 29 7.55 4.98 -0.26
CA GLY A 29 6.42 4.77 0.64
C GLY A 29 5.38 5.89 0.58
N LYS A 30 5.81 7.16 0.47
CA LYS A 30 4.90 8.30 0.32
C LYS A 30 4.13 8.26 -1.00
N SER A 31 4.80 7.94 -2.12
CA SER A 31 4.15 7.86 -3.43
C SER A 31 3.18 6.67 -3.54
N LEU A 32 3.61 5.48 -3.09
CA LEU A 32 2.74 4.31 -2.99
C LEU A 32 1.57 4.54 -2.04
N GLY A 33 1.80 5.17 -0.88
CA GLY A 33 0.76 5.48 0.08
C GLY A 33 -0.31 6.40 -0.48
N LYS A 34 0.08 7.45 -1.20
CA LYS A 34 -0.86 8.32 -1.93
C LYS A 34 -1.65 7.55 -2.99
N GLY A 35 -0.99 6.73 -3.80
CA GLY A 35 -1.65 5.90 -4.81
C GLY A 35 -2.66 4.92 -4.21
N ILE A 36 -2.31 4.25 -3.12
CA ILE A 36 -3.23 3.34 -2.40
C ILE A 36 -4.41 4.12 -1.81
N GLN A 37 -4.18 5.31 -1.26
CA GLN A 37 -5.24 6.15 -0.70
C GLN A 37 -6.24 6.59 -1.78
N GLU A 38 -5.76 7.04 -2.93
CA GLU A 38 -6.59 7.41 -4.08
C GLU A 38 -7.34 6.20 -4.64
N PHE A 39 -6.65 5.06 -4.81
CA PHE A 39 -7.27 3.81 -5.26
C PHE A 39 -8.39 3.36 -4.33
N LYS A 40 -8.18 3.44 -3.01
CA LYS A 40 -9.19 3.09 -2.01
C LYS A 40 -10.40 4.04 -2.08
N LYS A 41 -10.16 5.33 -2.31
CA LYS A 41 -11.23 6.33 -2.43
C LYS A 41 -12.09 6.08 -3.68
N ALA A 42 -11.45 5.89 -4.84
CA ALA A 42 -12.14 5.57 -6.10
C ALA A 42 -12.93 4.26 -5.99
N SER A 43 -12.33 3.22 -5.38
CA SER A 43 -13.02 1.93 -5.16
C SER A 43 -14.26 2.07 -4.28
N LYS A 44 -14.20 2.95 -3.26
CA LYS A 44 -15.34 3.23 -2.38
C LYS A 44 -16.44 3.99 -3.11
N GLU A 45 -16.10 4.99 -3.89
CA GLU A 45 -17.07 5.76 -4.71
C GLU A 45 -17.79 4.85 -5.71
N LEU A 46 -17.07 3.95 -6.38
CA LEU A 46 -17.65 2.92 -7.25
C LEU A 46 -18.60 1.98 -6.50
N THR A 47 -18.19 1.51 -5.31
CA THR A 47 -19.01 0.61 -4.49
C THR A 47 -20.31 1.30 -4.04
N ASP A 48 -20.21 2.56 -3.61
CA ASP A 48 -21.36 3.35 -3.17
C ASP A 48 -22.32 3.63 -4.35
N ALA A 49 -21.80 3.96 -5.54
CA ALA A 49 -22.62 4.16 -6.75
C ALA A 49 -23.39 2.89 -7.16
N VAL A 50 -22.72 1.72 -7.17
CA VAL A 50 -23.36 0.43 -7.48
C VAL A 50 -24.43 0.08 -6.44
N LYS A 51 -24.21 0.46 -5.18
CA LYS A 51 -25.17 0.22 -4.10
C LYS A 51 -26.41 1.11 -4.20
N ASP A 52 -26.25 2.37 -4.57
CA ASP A 52 -27.38 3.30 -4.76
C ASP A 52 -28.25 2.91 -5.97
N GLU A 53 -27.64 2.42 -7.07
CA GLU A 53 -28.38 1.90 -8.23
C GLU A 53 -29.17 0.62 -7.89
N ALA A 54 -28.59 -0.32 -7.15
CA ALA A 54 -29.26 -1.57 -6.77
C ALA A 54 -30.45 -1.38 -5.82
N THR A 55 -30.57 -0.22 -5.17
CA THR A 55 -31.66 0.08 -4.23
C THR A 55 -32.82 0.85 -4.89
N SER A 56 -32.61 1.48 -6.06
CA SER A 56 -33.66 2.22 -6.79
C SER A 56 -34.53 1.35 -7.70
N ASP A 57 -34.07 0.19 -8.15
CA ASP A 57 -34.83 -0.70 -9.05
C ASP A 57 -35.94 -1.50 -8.33
N LYS A 58 -36.07 -1.36 -7.00
CA LYS A 58 -37.02 -2.12 -6.17
C LYS A 58 -38.24 -1.31 -5.70
N LYS A 59 -38.45 -0.09 -6.21
CA LYS A 59 -39.53 0.81 -5.77
C LYS A 59 -40.52 1.14 -6.87
#